data_AF-A0A6J7UB18-F1
#
_entry.id   AF-A0A6J7UB18-F1
#
_cell.length_a   1.000
_cell.length_b   1.000
_cell.length_c   1.000
_cell.angle_alpha   90.00
_cell.angle_beta   90.00
_cell.angle_gamma   90.00
#
_symmetry.space_group_name_H-M   'P 1'
#
loop_
_entity.id
_entity.type
_entity.pdbx_description
1 polymer ?
#
loop_
_entity_poly.entity_id
_entity_poly.type
_entity_poly.pdbx_seq_one_letter_code
_entity_poly.pdbx_strand_id
1 'polypeptide(L)'
;MRFKSLLLSLIILFSSTLVVPPATAATKGWRYWGYFQAAPSKTTWTAAMTGPTVDVADGSVEGWSFVFSSDDIPSKAPSIKPNFKSICGKTKADPDTKRVGLVIEYGSASYAPAGEKIKKTVVTCVRVAKESLGIDVLGQIVKIRASSSGLICGINGFPAKECGVEINTPTAMKTKK
;
A
#
# COMPACT_ATOMS: atom_id res chain seq x y z
N MET A 1 -52.41 -34.82 47.05
CA MET A 1 -51.22 -34.59 46.21
C MET A 1 -50.94 -33.09 46.12
N ARG A 2 -49.87 -32.68 46.83
CA ARG A 2 -48.98 -31.51 46.69
C ARG A 2 -49.55 -30.13 46.31
N PHE A 3 -49.61 -29.29 47.34
CA PHE A 3 -49.79 -27.84 47.34
C PHE A 3 -48.59 -27.10 46.70
N LYS A 4 -48.90 -26.05 45.95
CA LYS A 4 -47.98 -25.05 45.37
C LYS A 4 -47.27 -24.24 46.47
N SER A 5 -45.97 -24.04 46.33
CA SER A 5 -45.18 -22.96 46.99
C SER A 5 -43.95 -22.70 46.10
N LEU A 6 -43.96 -21.63 45.29
CA LEU A 6 -43.48 -20.27 45.59
C LEU A 6 -41.94 -20.18 45.76
N LEU A 7 -41.37 -19.22 44.99
CA LEU A 7 -40.10 -18.49 45.19
C LEU A 7 -38.83 -19.05 44.52
N LEU A 8 -38.36 -18.42 43.43
CA LEU A 8 -37.39 -17.29 43.43
C LEU A 8 -36.72 -17.20 42.04
N SER A 9 -37.18 -16.29 41.17
CA SER A 9 -36.53 -16.00 39.89
C SER A 9 -35.47 -14.91 40.10
N LEU A 10 -34.21 -15.32 40.25
CA LEU A 10 -33.06 -14.41 40.35
C LEU A 10 -32.56 -14.07 38.94
N ILE A 11 -32.99 -12.93 38.39
CA ILE A 11 -32.46 -12.36 37.15
C ILE A 11 -31.11 -11.71 37.48
N ILE A 12 -30.01 -12.38 37.12
CA ILE A 12 -28.66 -11.82 37.24
C ILE A 12 -28.38 -10.99 35.97
N LEU A 13 -28.41 -9.68 36.12
CA LEU A 13 -28.00 -8.72 35.10
C LEU A 13 -26.46 -8.66 35.07
N PHE A 14 -25.82 -9.51 34.26
CA PHE A 14 -24.37 -9.44 34.05
C PHE A 14 -24.07 -8.33 33.03
N SER A 15 -23.75 -7.13 33.53
CA SER A 15 -23.17 -6.05 32.72
C SER A 15 -21.73 -6.42 32.36
N SER A 16 -21.53 -6.95 31.15
CA SER A 16 -20.21 -7.22 30.59
C SER A 16 -19.47 -5.91 30.34
N THR A 17 -18.64 -5.47 31.27
CA THR A 17 -17.64 -4.43 31.01
C THR A 17 -16.58 -5.02 30.09
N LEU A 18 -16.66 -4.69 28.80
CA LEU A 18 -15.60 -5.01 27.85
C LEU A 18 -14.37 -4.20 28.23
N VAL A 19 -13.47 -4.82 28.98
CA VAL A 19 -12.10 -4.33 29.18
C VAL A 19 -11.41 -4.46 27.83
N VAL A 20 -11.36 -3.37 27.06
CA VAL A 20 -10.55 -3.30 25.85
C VAL A 20 -9.10 -3.23 26.31
N PRO A 21 -8.26 -4.26 26.08
CA PRO A 21 -6.86 -4.17 26.42
C PRO A 21 -6.23 -2.99 25.67
N PRO A 22 -5.29 -2.24 26.29
CA PRO A 22 -4.62 -1.15 25.61
C PRO A 22 -3.92 -1.71 24.36
N ALA A 23 -4.19 -1.12 23.21
CA ALA A 23 -3.55 -1.50 21.96
C ALA A 23 -2.04 -1.21 22.07
N THR A 24 -1.25 -2.24 22.35
CA THR A 24 0.21 -2.16 22.29
C THR A 24 0.62 -1.96 20.84
N ALA A 25 1.34 -0.90 20.54
CA ALA A 25 1.94 -0.71 19.22
C ALA A 25 2.84 -1.91 18.89
N ALA A 26 2.76 -2.41 17.65
CA ALA A 26 3.58 -3.52 17.22
C ALA A 26 5.08 -3.18 17.39
N THR A 27 5.84 -4.13 17.93
CA THR A 27 7.29 -3.96 18.15
C THR A 27 8.10 -4.14 16.86
N LYS A 28 7.48 -4.77 15.86
CA LYS A 28 8.04 -5.04 14.54
C LYS A 28 7.04 -4.72 13.44
N GLY A 29 7.54 -4.65 12.22
CA GLY A 29 6.76 -4.57 10.99
C GLY A 29 7.64 -4.81 9.78
N TRP A 30 7.08 -4.74 8.59
CA TRP A 30 7.77 -4.99 7.34
C TRP A 30 8.06 -3.71 6.60
N ARG A 31 9.18 -3.70 5.90
CA ARG A 31 9.52 -2.65 4.94
C ARG A 31 9.53 -3.18 3.52
N TYR A 32 8.64 -2.65 2.68
CA TYR A 32 8.37 -3.20 1.35
C TYR A 32 7.81 -2.14 0.40
N TRP A 33 7.70 -2.50 -0.89
CA TRP A 33 6.98 -1.74 -1.90
C TRP A 33 5.50 -2.13 -1.91
N GLY A 34 4.63 -1.20 -1.53
CA GLY A 34 3.19 -1.30 -1.72
C GLY A 34 2.78 -0.83 -3.11
N TYR A 35 1.80 -1.52 -3.71
CA TYR A 35 1.28 -1.25 -5.03
C TYR A 35 -0.20 -0.86 -4.94
N PHE A 36 -0.56 0.25 -5.61
CA PHE A 36 -1.86 0.88 -5.55
C PHE A 36 -2.32 1.30 -6.93
N GLN A 37 -3.63 1.28 -7.14
CA GLN A 37 -4.25 1.66 -8.39
C GLN A 37 -5.40 2.62 -8.12
N ALA A 38 -5.66 3.48 -9.09
CA ALA A 38 -6.89 4.25 -9.20
C ALA A 38 -7.43 4.06 -10.61
N ALA A 39 -8.67 3.57 -10.70
CA ALA A 39 -9.36 3.41 -11.96
C ALA A 39 -9.56 4.77 -12.67
N PRO A 40 -9.88 4.79 -13.98
CA PRO A 40 -10.11 6.03 -14.71
C PRO A 40 -11.12 6.94 -14.00
N SER A 41 -10.80 8.23 -13.94
CA SER A 41 -11.59 9.28 -13.26
C SER A 41 -11.70 9.14 -11.73
N LYS A 42 -11.02 8.18 -11.08
CA LYS A 42 -10.94 8.09 -9.62
C LYS A 42 -9.74 8.88 -9.09
N THR A 43 -9.89 9.41 -7.89
CA THR A 43 -8.86 10.20 -7.19
C THR A 43 -8.50 9.64 -5.81
N THR A 44 -8.83 8.37 -5.58
CA THR A 44 -8.56 7.64 -4.35
C THR A 44 -7.77 6.40 -4.70
N TRP A 45 -6.74 6.10 -3.90
CA TRP A 45 -5.93 4.90 -4.04
C TRP A 45 -6.69 3.67 -3.55
N THR A 46 -6.55 2.57 -4.29
CA THR A 46 -6.96 1.23 -3.89
C THR A 46 -5.71 0.35 -3.86
N ALA A 47 -5.48 -0.35 -2.75
CA ALA A 47 -4.39 -1.32 -2.67
C ALA A 47 -4.65 -2.46 -3.67
N ALA A 48 -3.63 -2.81 -4.46
CA ALA A 48 -3.75 -3.84 -5.48
C ALA A 48 -3.37 -5.20 -4.90
N MET A 49 -4.39 -6.00 -4.57
CA MET A 49 -4.23 -7.29 -3.87
C MET A 49 -3.66 -8.41 -4.76
N THR A 50 -3.73 -8.26 -6.08
CA THR A 50 -3.27 -9.26 -7.05
C THR A 50 -1.89 -8.94 -7.66
N GLY A 51 -1.23 -7.88 -7.19
CA GLY A 51 0.04 -7.43 -7.74
C GLY A 51 -0.08 -6.75 -9.12
N PRO A 52 1.05 -6.39 -9.73
CA PRO A 52 1.13 -5.53 -10.93
C PRO A 52 1.01 -6.29 -12.26
N THR A 53 0.78 -7.60 -12.23
CA THR A 53 0.69 -8.44 -13.45
C THR A 53 -0.75 -8.54 -13.98
N VAL A 54 -1.55 -7.50 -13.74
CA VAL A 54 -2.93 -7.39 -14.21
C VAL A 54 -3.05 -6.25 -15.21
N ASP A 55 -4.09 -6.30 -16.04
CA ASP A 55 -4.38 -5.25 -17.01
C ASP A 55 -4.69 -3.92 -16.31
N VAL A 56 -4.39 -2.84 -17.04
CA VAL A 56 -4.53 -1.45 -16.61
C VAL A 56 -5.24 -0.68 -17.69
N ALA A 57 -6.33 0.00 -17.36
CA ALA A 57 -7.09 0.78 -18.31
C ALA A 57 -6.38 2.11 -18.66
N ASP A 58 -6.53 2.59 -19.91
CA ASP A 58 -6.20 3.98 -20.26
C ASP A 58 -6.95 4.94 -19.34
N GLY A 59 -6.25 5.97 -18.85
CA GLY A 59 -6.83 6.92 -17.89
C GLY A 59 -6.61 6.55 -16.42
N SER A 60 -6.05 5.37 -16.13
CA SER A 60 -5.75 4.96 -14.75
C SER A 60 -4.53 5.67 -14.18
N VAL A 61 -4.37 5.60 -12.87
CA VAL A 61 -3.14 6.00 -12.18
C VAL A 61 -2.63 4.86 -11.32
N GLU A 62 -1.35 4.57 -11.44
CA GLU A 62 -0.63 3.57 -10.65
C GLU A 62 0.30 4.22 -9.64
N GLY A 63 0.37 3.61 -8.47
CA GLY A 63 1.06 4.12 -7.31
C GLY A 63 1.96 3.06 -6.71
N TRP A 64 3.22 3.43 -6.50
CA TRP A 64 4.21 2.63 -5.81
C TRP A 64 4.71 3.40 -4.61
N SER A 65 4.69 2.77 -3.45
CA SER A 65 5.15 3.41 -2.21
C SER A 65 6.05 2.46 -1.44
N PHE A 66 7.24 2.91 -1.09
CA PHE A 66 8.10 2.18 -0.17
C PHE A 66 7.73 2.57 1.25
N VAL A 67 7.30 1.60 2.04
CA VAL A 67 6.64 1.85 3.32
C VAL A 67 7.21 0.94 4.40
N PHE A 68 7.06 1.37 5.65
CA PHE A 68 7.07 0.49 6.82
C PHE A 68 5.64 0.33 7.31
N SER A 69 5.24 -0.91 7.60
CA SER A 69 3.91 -1.25 8.12
C SER A 69 4.00 -2.38 9.12
N SER A 70 3.29 -2.27 10.24
CA SER A 70 2.97 -3.41 11.10
C SER A 70 1.72 -4.17 10.66
N ASP A 71 0.96 -3.62 9.71
CA ASP A 71 -0.29 -4.18 9.21
C ASP A 71 -0.03 -5.13 8.02
N ASP A 72 -0.85 -6.18 7.92
CA ASP A 72 -0.73 -7.26 6.92
C ASP A 72 -1.08 -6.85 5.48
N ILE A 73 -1.62 -5.64 5.27
CA ILE A 73 -2.01 -5.10 3.96
C ILE A 73 -1.05 -3.95 3.60
N PRO A 74 -0.76 -3.69 2.29
CA PRO A 74 -0.15 -2.44 1.85
C PRO A 74 -0.83 -1.23 2.51
N SER A 75 -0.24 -0.75 3.60
CA SER A 75 -1.01 0.05 4.55
C SER A 75 -1.02 1.53 4.20
N LYS A 76 -0.01 1.97 3.46
CA LYS A 76 0.21 3.38 3.20
C LYS A 76 0.36 3.66 1.72
N ALA A 77 -0.73 4.12 1.12
CA ALA A 77 -0.74 4.59 -0.26
C ALA A 77 0.18 5.80 -0.45
N PRO A 78 0.61 6.10 -1.69
CA PRO A 78 1.33 7.33 -1.98
C PRO A 78 0.61 8.57 -1.46
N SER A 79 1.36 9.51 -0.89
CA SER A 79 0.86 10.79 -0.41
C SER A 79 0.36 11.69 -1.54
N ILE A 80 0.97 11.58 -2.72
CA ILE A 80 0.50 12.22 -3.96
C ILE A 80 -0.78 11.52 -4.41
N LYS A 81 -1.85 12.29 -4.58
CA LYS A 81 -3.16 11.78 -5.01
C LYS A 81 -3.10 11.26 -6.46
N PRO A 82 -3.87 10.21 -6.80
CA PRO A 82 -3.93 9.69 -8.16
C PRO A 82 -4.79 10.62 -9.03
N ASN A 83 -4.17 11.63 -9.64
CA ASN A 83 -4.88 12.61 -10.47
C ASN A 83 -4.44 12.50 -11.93
N PHE A 84 -5.12 11.65 -12.70
CA PHE A 84 -4.81 11.42 -14.11
C PHE A 84 -4.81 12.73 -14.92
N LYS A 85 -5.79 13.62 -14.71
CA LYS A 85 -5.88 14.89 -15.44
C LYS A 85 -4.65 15.76 -15.19
N SER A 86 -4.15 15.80 -13.95
CA SER A 86 -2.94 16.56 -13.61
C SER A 86 -1.67 15.93 -14.19
N ILE A 87 -1.59 14.60 -14.24
CA ILE A 87 -0.38 13.86 -14.63
C ILE A 87 -0.27 13.72 -16.16
N CYS A 88 -1.38 13.35 -16.80
CA CYS A 88 -1.45 12.97 -18.21
C CYS A 88 -2.32 13.90 -19.07
N GLY A 89 -2.90 14.98 -18.53
CA GLY A 89 -3.90 15.79 -19.25
C GLY A 89 -3.40 16.48 -20.53
N LYS A 90 -2.09 16.57 -20.74
CA LYS A 90 -1.47 17.07 -21.98
C LYS A 90 -1.18 15.97 -23.00
N THR A 91 -1.29 14.71 -22.61
CA THR A 91 -1.02 13.55 -23.46
C THR A 91 -2.29 13.16 -24.21
N LYS A 92 -2.25 13.26 -25.54
CA LYS A 92 -3.38 12.90 -26.40
C LYS A 92 -3.67 11.40 -26.30
N ALA A 93 -4.95 11.06 -26.34
CA ALA A 93 -5.39 9.67 -26.49
C ALA A 93 -4.93 9.14 -27.85
N ASP A 94 -4.71 7.83 -27.91
CA ASP A 94 -4.21 7.17 -29.10
C ASP A 94 -4.83 5.77 -29.17
N PRO A 95 -5.23 5.31 -30.37
CA PRO A 95 -5.96 4.07 -30.53
C PRO A 95 -5.10 2.83 -30.36
N ASP A 96 -3.78 2.91 -30.22
CA ASP A 96 -2.89 1.73 -30.11
C ASP A 96 -2.17 1.68 -28.75
N THR A 97 -2.36 2.69 -27.92
CA THR A 97 -1.67 2.82 -26.63
C THR A 97 -2.60 3.25 -25.50
N LYS A 98 -2.13 3.02 -24.28
CA LYS A 98 -2.76 3.47 -23.04
C LYS A 98 -1.88 4.51 -22.39
N ARG A 99 -2.50 5.52 -21.78
CA ARG A 99 -1.87 6.50 -20.91
C ARG A 99 -2.18 6.13 -19.48
N VAL A 100 -1.13 5.99 -18.69
CA VAL A 100 -1.24 5.67 -17.28
C VAL A 100 -0.43 6.70 -16.51
N GLY A 101 -1.05 7.36 -15.54
CA GLY A 101 -0.30 8.19 -14.60
C GLY A 101 0.50 7.28 -13.67
N LEU A 102 1.78 7.59 -13.44
CA LEU A 102 2.64 6.81 -12.55
C LEU A 102 3.15 7.68 -11.43
N VAL A 103 2.96 7.22 -10.19
CA VAL A 103 3.49 7.83 -8.97
C VAL A 103 4.40 6.81 -8.27
N ILE A 104 5.64 7.19 -7.97
CA ILE A 104 6.59 6.37 -7.21
C ILE A 104 7.13 7.18 -6.04
N GLU A 105 6.76 6.80 -4.81
CA GLU A 105 7.25 7.39 -3.58
C GLU A 105 8.21 6.45 -2.86
N TYR A 106 9.45 6.90 -2.64
CA TYR A 106 10.51 6.10 -2.03
C TYR A 106 10.49 6.08 -0.49
N GLY A 107 9.39 6.54 0.11
CA GLY A 107 9.19 6.50 1.55
C GLY A 107 9.93 7.58 2.34
N SER A 108 10.27 7.27 3.59
CA SER A 108 10.82 8.20 4.58
C SER A 108 12.16 7.72 5.14
N ALA A 109 13.06 8.67 5.44
CA ALA A 109 14.40 8.38 5.91
C ALA A 109 14.38 7.67 7.27
N SER A 110 13.30 7.87 8.03
CA SER A 110 13.04 7.20 9.30
C SER A 110 13.04 5.69 9.21
N TYR A 111 12.74 5.13 8.04
CA TYR A 111 12.72 3.69 7.84
C TYR A 111 13.48 3.26 6.58
N ALA A 112 14.31 4.08 5.96
CA ALA A 112 15.16 3.62 4.85
C ALA A 112 16.22 2.59 5.34
N PRO A 113 16.74 1.71 4.46
CA PRO A 113 17.87 0.87 4.82
C PRO A 113 19.05 1.70 5.30
N ALA A 114 19.81 1.19 6.26
CA ALA A 114 20.94 1.91 6.83
C ALA A 114 21.97 2.27 5.75
N GLY A 115 22.35 3.54 5.68
CA GLY A 115 23.28 4.06 4.68
C GLY A 115 22.69 4.29 3.28
N GLU A 116 21.42 3.91 3.04
CA GLU A 116 20.76 4.18 1.77
C GLU A 116 20.06 5.55 1.78
N LYS A 117 20.22 6.30 0.68
CA LYS A 117 19.56 7.60 0.49
C LYS A 117 18.27 7.43 -0.28
N ILE A 118 17.22 8.09 0.19
CA ILE A 118 15.91 8.10 -0.47
C ILE A 118 16.01 8.83 -1.80
N LYS A 119 15.32 8.29 -2.79
CA LYS A 119 15.22 8.88 -4.13
C LYS A 119 14.07 9.86 -4.20
N LYS A 120 14.16 10.79 -5.15
CA LYS A 120 13.08 11.74 -5.41
C LYS A 120 11.84 11.01 -5.90
N THR A 121 10.68 11.46 -5.44
CA THR A 121 9.39 11.00 -5.94
C THR A 121 9.30 11.18 -7.45
N VAL A 122 8.76 10.17 -8.14
CA VAL A 122 8.48 10.23 -9.58
C VAL A 122 7.00 10.44 -9.76
N VAL A 123 6.62 11.42 -10.58
CA VAL A 123 5.26 11.61 -11.06
C VAL A 123 5.34 11.87 -12.55
N THR A 124 4.81 10.97 -13.36
CA THR A 124 4.93 11.07 -14.82
C THR A 124 3.78 10.41 -15.54
N CYS A 125 3.51 10.83 -16.77
CA CYS A 125 2.60 10.12 -17.65
C CYS A 125 3.38 9.06 -18.45
N VAL A 126 2.91 7.82 -18.41
CA VAL A 126 3.51 6.72 -19.17
C VAL A 126 2.57 6.36 -20.32
N ARG A 127 3.12 6.24 -21.53
CA ARG A 127 2.41 5.70 -22.68
C ARG A 127 2.92 4.29 -22.95
N VAL A 128 2.03 3.31 -22.87
CA VAL A 128 2.33 1.88 -23.03
C VAL A 128 1.42 1.26 -24.07
N ALA A 129 1.76 0.07 -24.57
CA ALA A 129 0.91 -0.66 -25.51
C ALA A 129 -0.41 -1.10 -24.84
N LYS A 130 -1.42 -1.47 -25.63
CA LYS A 130 -2.75 -1.83 -25.11
C LYS A 130 -2.75 -3.08 -24.26
N GLU A 131 -1.86 -4.00 -24.53
CA GLU A 131 -1.65 -5.27 -23.84
C GLU A 131 -0.76 -5.13 -22.60
N SER A 132 -0.14 -3.97 -22.39
CA SER A 132 0.75 -3.75 -21.25
C SER A 132 0.02 -3.85 -19.92
N LEU A 133 0.66 -4.51 -18.97
CA LEU A 133 0.23 -4.70 -17.59
C LEU A 133 0.82 -3.61 -16.69
N GLY A 134 0.39 -3.53 -15.43
CA GLY A 134 0.90 -2.53 -14.48
C GLY A 134 2.41 -2.60 -14.25
N ILE A 135 2.99 -3.81 -14.33
CA ILE A 135 4.44 -3.97 -14.21
C ILE A 135 5.19 -3.36 -15.39
N ASP A 136 4.61 -3.36 -16.59
CA ASP A 136 5.20 -2.76 -17.79
C ASP A 136 5.17 -1.23 -17.71
N VAL A 137 4.10 -0.66 -17.12
CA VAL A 137 4.01 0.79 -16.84
C VAL A 137 5.17 1.22 -15.94
N LEU A 138 5.42 0.47 -14.86
CA LEU A 138 6.57 0.73 -14.00
C LEU A 138 7.90 0.55 -14.77
N GLY A 139 8.04 -0.58 -15.48
CA GLY A 139 9.27 -0.97 -16.17
C GLY A 139 9.69 -0.01 -17.29
N GLN A 140 8.72 0.72 -17.87
CA GLN A 140 8.97 1.75 -18.87
C GLN A 140 9.78 2.94 -18.30
N ILE A 141 9.68 3.20 -17.00
CA ILE A 141 10.25 4.39 -16.35
C ILE A 141 11.45 4.05 -15.46
N VAL A 142 11.46 2.87 -14.85
CA VAL A 142 12.45 2.49 -13.84
C VAL A 142 13.02 1.10 -14.03
N LYS A 143 14.23 0.88 -13.53
CA LYS A 143 14.76 -0.49 -13.38
C LYS A 143 14.09 -1.17 -12.19
N ILE A 144 13.57 -2.37 -12.42
CA ILE A 144 12.86 -3.17 -11.42
C ILE A 144 13.74 -4.34 -10.99
N ARG A 145 13.79 -4.60 -9.68
CA ARG A 145 14.29 -5.85 -9.12
C ARG A 145 13.13 -6.56 -8.43
N ALA A 146 12.81 -7.77 -8.88
CA ALA A 146 11.80 -8.63 -8.28
C ALA A 146 12.44 -9.90 -7.68
N SER A 147 11.80 -10.49 -6.68
CA SER A 147 12.13 -11.83 -6.19
C SER A 147 11.54 -12.90 -7.11
N SER A 148 11.93 -14.16 -6.89
CA SER A 148 11.31 -15.33 -7.54
C SER A 148 9.82 -15.49 -7.20
N SER A 149 9.35 -14.92 -6.08
CA SER A 149 7.92 -14.92 -5.71
C SER A 149 7.12 -13.82 -6.41
N GLY A 150 7.75 -12.98 -7.24
CA GLY A 150 7.09 -11.84 -7.89
C GLY A 150 6.99 -10.58 -7.03
N LEU A 151 7.53 -10.59 -5.80
CA LEU A 151 7.57 -9.40 -4.95
C LEU A 151 8.55 -8.38 -5.53
N ILE A 152 8.12 -7.13 -5.65
CA ILE A 152 8.99 -6.04 -6.08
C ILE A 152 9.91 -5.64 -4.93
N CYS A 153 11.18 -5.99 -5.07
CA CYS A 153 12.22 -5.77 -4.07
C CYS A 153 12.87 -4.39 -4.18
N GLY A 154 12.97 -3.85 -5.39
CA GLY A 154 13.67 -2.59 -5.61
C GLY A 154 13.25 -1.87 -6.88
N ILE A 155 13.19 -0.54 -6.80
CA ILE A 155 12.86 0.36 -7.89
C ILE A 155 14.00 1.37 -8.04
N ASN A 156 14.58 1.47 -9.24
CA ASN A 156 15.80 2.25 -9.52
C ASN A 156 16.95 1.97 -8.54
N GLY A 157 17.06 0.73 -8.05
CA GLY A 157 18.08 0.32 -7.10
C GLY A 157 17.82 0.74 -5.65
N PHE A 158 16.58 1.08 -5.28
CA PHE A 158 16.19 1.30 -3.88
C PHE A 158 15.01 0.39 -3.47
N PRO A 159 15.10 -0.31 -2.32
CA PRO A 159 16.33 -0.56 -1.59
C PRO A 159 17.32 -1.39 -2.45
N ALA A 160 18.61 -1.22 -2.21
CA ALA A 160 19.65 -1.81 -3.04
C ALA A 160 19.69 -3.34 -2.93
N LYS A 161 19.49 -3.87 -1.72
CA LYS A 161 19.70 -5.31 -1.42
C LYS A 161 18.47 -6.01 -0.88
N GLU A 162 17.78 -5.39 0.07
CA GLU A 162 16.70 -6.04 0.80
C GLU A 162 15.43 -6.26 -0.04
N CYS A 163 14.56 -7.16 0.42
CA CYS A 163 13.27 -7.42 -0.22
C CYS A 163 12.23 -7.80 0.83
N GLY A 164 11.37 -6.86 1.22
CA GLY A 164 10.25 -7.14 2.13
C GLY A 164 10.67 -7.64 3.52
N VAL A 165 11.69 -7.04 4.12
CA VAL A 165 12.25 -7.54 5.39
C VAL A 165 11.43 -7.08 6.60
N GLU A 166 11.36 -7.92 7.62
CA GLU A 166 10.87 -7.54 8.94
C GLU A 166 11.95 -6.71 9.68
N ILE A 167 11.56 -5.58 10.24
CA ILE A 167 12.42 -4.71 11.06
C ILE A 167 11.70 -4.36 12.36
N ASN A 168 12.48 -3.96 13.37
CA ASN A 168 11.91 -3.33 14.56
C ASN A 168 11.25 -2.01 14.17
N THR A 169 10.15 -1.68 14.85
CA THR A 169 9.46 -0.41 14.66
C THR A 169 10.43 0.76 14.80
N PRO A 170 10.64 1.55 13.74
CA PRO A 170 11.59 2.65 13.76
C PRO A 170 11.28 3.63 14.88
N THR A 171 12.32 4.12 15.55
CA THR A 171 12.18 4.97 16.75
C THR A 171 11.30 6.20 16.51
N ALA A 172 11.40 6.80 15.32
CA ALA A 172 10.59 7.94 14.92
C ALA A 172 9.08 7.64 14.78
N MET A 173 8.68 6.37 14.77
CA MET A 173 7.30 5.91 14.62
C MET A 173 6.78 5.17 15.86
N LYS A 174 7.57 5.09 16.94
CA LYS A 174 7.08 4.60 18.23
C LYS A 174 6.18 5.69 18.85
N THR A 175 4.94 5.34 19.18
CA THR A 175 4.09 6.20 20.00
C THR A 175 4.80 6.45 21.32
N LYS A 176 5.02 7.72 21.68
CA LYS A 176 5.51 8.06 23.03
C LYS A 176 4.43 7.60 24.01
N LYS A 177 4.82 6.72 24.93
CA LYS A 177 4.00 6.31 26.06
C LYS A 177 3.84 7.48 27.02
#